data_AF-A0A967AEE0-F1
#
_entry.id   AF-A0A967AEE0-F1
#
_cell.length_a   1.000
_cell.length_b   1.000
_cell.length_c   1.000
_cell.angle_alpha   90.00
_cell.angle_beta   90.00
_cell.angle_gamma   90.00
#
_symmetry.space_group_name_H-M   'P 1'
#
loop_
_entity.id
_entity.type
_entity.pdbx_description
1 polymer ?
#
loop_
_entity_poly.entity_id
_entity_poly.type
_entity_poly.pdbx_seq_one_letter_code
_entity_poly.pdbx_strand_id
1 'polypeptide(L)'
;MTTTFFNLKKHVISIFIILFSLNLSIAQVGIGTTDPKTTLQIEGEPTTTTTADGVRAPMLTLAQLNAKISAYGSDQDGVIVYINDVSTTPVTQTANINATGYYFYDASNDVWKSMGGTTSPRAPEIIGWLGLYNDASSTAASERTIGNLQFRWNPNNHYLEVKTVSSTNFYEATMKHYSNTDGFKTYIGSLTSSYETQYSSTQWKPIYTTSGNNPPVGLNSYNEIHIEIYEQIYEQGSFNISEHATYSIKTFLNGYSEISYIVTYNILMP
;
A
#
# COMPACT_ATOMS: atom_id res chain seq x y z
N MET A 1 -19.61 76.78 -21.50
CA MET A 1 -19.97 75.42 -21.97
C MET A 1 -18.76 74.50 -22.20
N THR A 2 -17.54 75.04 -22.34
CA THR A 2 -16.33 74.29 -22.68
C THR A 2 -15.67 73.54 -21.52
N THR A 3 -15.74 74.06 -20.29
CA THR A 3 -15.12 73.45 -19.09
C THR A 3 -15.86 72.22 -18.58
N THR A 4 -17.19 72.19 -18.67
CA THR A 4 -18.02 71.04 -18.29
C THR A 4 -17.84 69.86 -19.25
N PHE A 5 -17.75 70.11 -20.56
CA PHE A 5 -17.49 69.08 -21.56
C PHE A 5 -16.12 68.41 -21.40
N PHE A 6 -15.09 69.20 -21.05
CA PHE A 6 -13.74 68.69 -20.80
C PHE A 6 -13.67 67.80 -19.55
N ASN A 7 -14.40 68.15 -18.49
CA ASN A 7 -14.46 67.35 -17.27
C ASN A 7 -15.23 66.03 -17.48
N LEU A 8 -16.33 66.03 -18.25
CA LEU A 8 -17.07 64.82 -18.57
C LEU A 8 -16.20 63.80 -19.33
N LYS A 9 -15.38 64.27 -20.29
CA LYS A 9 -14.46 63.42 -21.07
C LYS A 9 -13.40 62.74 -20.20
N LYS A 10 -12.87 63.42 -19.17
CA LYS A 10 -11.92 62.82 -18.21
C LYS A 10 -12.56 61.72 -17.36
N HIS A 11 -13.79 61.92 -16.89
CA HIS A 11 -14.50 60.92 -16.10
C HIS A 11 -14.86 59.68 -16.93
N VAL A 12 -15.22 59.86 -18.21
CA VAL A 12 -15.46 58.74 -19.14
C VAL A 12 -14.19 57.93 -19.38
N ILE A 13 -13.04 58.57 -19.56
CA ILE A 13 -11.75 57.88 -19.73
C ILE A 13 -11.37 57.11 -18.46
N SER A 14 -11.55 57.68 -17.27
CA SER A 14 -11.29 56.97 -16.01
C SER A 14 -12.21 55.76 -15.80
N ILE A 15 -13.50 55.88 -16.12
CA ILE A 15 -14.46 54.76 -16.07
C ILE A 15 -14.05 53.66 -17.06
N PHE A 16 -13.61 54.03 -18.26
CA PHE A 16 -13.16 53.07 -19.26
C PHE A 16 -11.89 52.32 -18.82
N ILE A 17 -10.95 53.00 -18.17
CA ILE A 17 -9.73 52.37 -17.61
C ILE A 17 -10.08 51.40 -16.49
N ILE A 18 -11.03 51.75 -15.60
CA ILE A 18 -11.50 50.88 -14.52
C ILE A 18 -12.25 49.66 -15.08
N LEU A 19 -13.10 49.85 -16.09
CA LEU A 19 -13.82 48.74 -16.73
C LEU A 19 -12.89 47.83 -17.55
N PHE A 20 -11.82 48.38 -18.13
CA PHE A 20 -10.82 47.61 -18.86
C PHE A 20 -9.91 46.81 -17.91
N SER A 21 -9.55 47.37 -16.74
CA SER A 21 -8.77 46.64 -15.73
C SER A 21 -9.55 45.51 -15.07
N LEU A 22 -10.90 45.58 -15.03
CA LEU A 22 -11.76 44.50 -14.55
C LEU A 22 -11.84 43.29 -15.51
N ASN A 23 -11.46 43.45 -16.79
CA ASN A 23 -11.46 42.36 -17.78
C ASN A 23 -10.11 41.64 -17.91
N LEU A 24 -9.06 42.10 -17.21
CA LEU A 24 -7.70 41.52 -17.29
C LEU A 24 -7.40 40.47 -16.23
N SER A 25 -8.29 40.24 -15.26
CA SER A 25 -8.12 39.18 -14.27
C SER A 25 -8.66 37.85 -14.81
N ILE A 26 -7.90 37.20 -15.68
CA ILE A 26 -7.93 35.74 -15.66
C ILE A 26 -7.52 35.34 -14.23
N ALA A 27 -8.36 34.57 -13.53
CA ALA A 27 -8.20 34.26 -12.10
C ALA A 27 -7.02 33.30 -11.79
N GLN A 28 -5.95 33.38 -12.58
CA GLN A 28 -4.73 32.61 -12.43
C GLN A 28 -3.75 33.36 -11.53
N VAL A 29 -3.17 32.66 -10.56
CA VAL A 29 -2.13 33.17 -9.68
C VAL A 29 -0.81 32.55 -10.10
N GLY A 30 0.15 33.39 -10.52
CA GLY A 30 1.53 32.98 -10.77
C GLY A 30 2.44 33.37 -9.62
N ILE A 31 3.26 32.44 -9.13
CA ILE A 31 4.38 32.70 -8.21
C ILE A 31 5.65 32.26 -8.94
N GLY A 32 6.61 33.17 -9.11
CA GLY A 32 7.81 32.92 -9.90
C GLY A 32 7.60 32.98 -11.42
N THR A 33 6.39 33.27 -11.91
CA THR A 33 6.08 33.38 -13.34
C THR A 33 5.10 34.54 -13.63
N THR A 34 5.31 35.25 -14.74
CA THR A 34 4.43 36.36 -15.18
C THR A 34 3.36 35.93 -16.18
N ASP A 35 3.43 34.70 -16.67
CA ASP A 35 2.52 34.13 -17.66
C ASP A 35 2.02 32.74 -17.20
N PRO A 36 1.23 32.67 -16.11
CA PRO A 36 0.75 31.41 -15.57
C PRO A 36 -0.16 30.70 -16.59
N LYS A 37 0.04 29.38 -16.71
CA LYS A 37 -0.70 28.48 -17.60
C LYS A 37 -1.73 27.63 -16.87
N THR A 38 -1.76 27.71 -15.53
CA THR A 38 -2.72 27.02 -14.66
C THR A 38 -3.30 27.99 -13.64
N THR A 39 -4.38 27.61 -12.97
CA THR A 39 -5.07 28.45 -11.95
C THR A 39 -4.15 28.88 -10.82
N LEU A 40 -3.21 28.03 -10.41
CA LEU A 40 -2.08 28.37 -9.55
C LEU A 40 -0.81 27.74 -10.13
N GLN A 41 0.09 28.56 -10.67
CA GLN A 41 1.40 28.10 -11.16
C GLN A 41 2.50 28.61 -10.24
N ILE A 42 3.37 27.70 -9.80
CA ILE A 42 4.53 28.00 -8.97
C ILE A 42 5.77 27.50 -9.72
N GLU A 43 6.59 28.44 -10.19
CA GLU A 43 7.88 28.14 -10.81
C GLU A 43 8.99 28.34 -9.77
N GLY A 44 9.87 27.35 -9.65
CA GLY A 44 11.06 27.41 -8.81
C GLY A 44 12.24 28.07 -9.51
N GLU A 45 13.31 28.28 -8.76
CA GLU A 45 14.57 28.89 -9.21
C GLU A 45 15.72 27.86 -9.16
N PRO A 46 15.72 26.82 -10.02
CA PRO A 46 16.54 25.62 -9.85
C PRO A 46 18.06 25.86 -9.93
N THR A 47 18.49 27.01 -10.47
CA THR A 47 19.91 27.40 -10.54
C THR A 47 20.38 28.17 -9.30
N THR A 48 19.47 28.64 -8.45
CA THR A 48 19.76 29.47 -7.28
C THR A 48 19.94 28.59 -6.04
N THR A 49 21.17 28.25 -5.70
CA THR A 49 21.47 27.31 -4.59
C THR A 49 21.32 27.88 -3.18
N THR A 50 21.00 29.18 -3.06
CA THR A 50 20.78 29.87 -1.78
C THR A 50 19.31 29.99 -1.39
N THR A 51 18.39 29.61 -2.30
CA THR A 51 16.95 29.70 -2.10
C THR A 51 16.35 28.31 -2.28
N ALA A 52 15.47 27.91 -1.36
CA ALA A 52 14.77 26.63 -1.46
C ALA A 52 13.46 26.80 -2.22
N ASP A 53 13.21 25.95 -3.21
CA ASP A 53 11.94 25.87 -3.92
C ASP A 53 10.95 25.01 -3.14
N GLY A 54 9.66 25.40 -3.11
CA GLY A 54 8.62 24.54 -2.59
C GLY A 54 7.32 25.24 -2.19
N VAL A 55 6.34 24.42 -1.81
CA VAL A 55 5.05 24.85 -1.26
C VAL A 55 4.91 24.27 0.13
N ARG A 56 4.70 25.13 1.13
CA ARG A 56 4.50 24.70 2.53
C ARG A 56 3.03 24.88 2.92
N ALA A 57 2.33 23.77 3.17
CA ALA A 57 0.94 23.81 3.63
C ALA A 57 0.83 24.32 5.08
N PRO A 58 -0.37 24.69 5.57
CA PRO A 58 -0.60 25.00 6.97
C PRO A 58 -0.12 23.86 7.88
N MET A 59 0.66 24.21 8.91
CA MET A 59 1.14 23.26 9.90
C MET A 59 0.25 23.28 11.13
N LEU A 60 -0.13 22.11 11.62
CA LEU A 60 -0.93 21.93 12.83
C LEU A 60 -0.32 20.83 13.69
N THR A 61 -0.48 20.92 15.00
CA THR A 61 -0.37 19.73 15.86
C THR A 61 -1.65 18.91 15.74
N LEU A 62 -1.58 17.62 16.07
CA LEU A 62 -2.78 16.77 16.14
C LEU A 62 -3.83 17.34 17.13
N ALA A 63 -3.40 17.91 18.25
CA ALA A 63 -4.29 18.57 19.20
C ALA A 63 -5.04 19.77 18.58
N GLN A 64 -4.32 20.60 17.80
CA GLN A 64 -4.93 21.74 17.11
C GLN A 64 -5.89 21.31 16.02
N LEU A 65 -5.58 20.22 15.31
CA LEU A 65 -6.48 19.65 14.32
C LEU A 65 -7.74 19.07 14.98
N ASN A 66 -7.59 18.31 16.07
CA ASN A 66 -8.69 17.77 16.86
C ASN A 66 -9.64 18.87 17.36
N ALA A 67 -9.11 20.02 17.77
CA ALA A 67 -9.91 21.17 18.18
C ALA A 67 -10.69 21.84 17.03
N LYS A 68 -10.32 21.57 15.78
CA LYS A 68 -10.91 22.16 14.56
C LYS A 68 -11.79 21.20 13.78
N ILE A 69 -12.02 19.98 14.25
CA ILE A 69 -12.73 18.94 13.49
C ILE A 69 -14.12 19.37 12.99
N SER A 70 -14.83 20.21 13.76
CA SER A 70 -16.15 20.72 13.37
C SER A 70 -16.11 21.73 12.21
N ALA A 71 -14.93 22.23 11.85
CA ALA A 71 -14.73 23.16 10.73
C ALA A 71 -14.40 22.46 9.42
N TYR A 72 -14.26 21.13 9.41
CA TYR A 72 -14.01 20.34 8.21
C TYR A 72 -15.28 19.55 7.88
N GLY A 73 -15.86 19.86 6.72
CA GLY A 73 -17.01 19.16 6.16
C GLY A 73 -16.87 19.02 4.64
N SER A 74 -17.98 18.82 3.94
CA SER A 74 -18.01 18.59 2.48
C SER A 74 -17.22 19.62 1.67
N ASP A 75 -17.24 20.88 2.09
CA ASP A 75 -16.61 21.98 1.36
C ASP A 75 -15.09 22.04 1.56
N GLN A 76 -14.55 21.26 2.50
CA GLN A 76 -13.12 21.16 2.80
C GLN A 76 -12.52 19.82 2.30
N ASP A 77 -13.27 19.06 1.50
CA ASP A 77 -12.76 17.83 0.91
C ASP A 77 -11.48 18.12 0.09
N GLY A 78 -10.45 17.31 0.32
CA GLY A 78 -9.13 17.48 -0.31
C GLY A 78 -8.24 18.57 0.28
N VAL A 79 -8.64 19.25 1.36
CA VAL A 79 -7.75 20.22 2.06
C VAL A 79 -6.51 19.50 2.60
N ILE A 80 -5.34 20.09 2.36
CA ILE A 80 -4.04 19.55 2.78
C ILE A 80 -3.48 20.32 3.97
N VAL A 81 -2.98 19.60 4.97
CA VAL A 81 -2.23 20.14 6.11
C VAL A 81 -0.99 19.30 6.37
N TYR A 82 -0.02 19.88 7.07
CA TYR A 82 1.11 19.14 7.63
C TYR A 82 0.93 19.00 9.14
N ILE A 83 1.00 17.77 9.66
CA ILE A 83 1.01 17.49 11.09
C ILE A 83 2.44 17.43 11.59
N ASN A 84 2.79 18.30 12.55
CA ASN A 84 4.14 18.40 13.08
C ASN A 84 4.32 17.84 14.49
N ASP A 85 3.24 17.44 15.14
CA ASP A 85 3.25 16.78 16.45
C ASP A 85 2.01 15.87 16.58
N VAL A 86 2.22 14.65 17.06
CA VAL A 86 1.21 13.59 17.29
C VAL A 86 1.16 13.12 18.75
N SER A 87 1.66 13.94 19.68
CA SER A 87 1.72 13.65 21.12
C SER A 87 0.36 13.44 21.80
N THR A 88 -0.74 13.89 21.17
CA THR A 88 -2.10 13.76 21.69
C THR A 88 -2.82 12.56 21.08
N THR A 89 -3.79 11.99 21.81
CA THR A 89 -4.61 10.89 21.30
C THR A 89 -5.49 11.35 20.12
N PRO A 90 -5.53 10.59 19.01
CA PRO A 90 -6.46 10.83 17.91
C PRO A 90 -7.93 10.72 18.32
N VAL A 91 -8.81 11.38 17.57
CA VAL A 91 -10.28 11.17 17.61
C VAL A 91 -10.71 10.43 16.35
N THR A 92 -12.01 10.10 16.21
CA THR A 92 -12.55 9.35 15.06
C THR A 92 -12.05 9.87 13.71
N GLN A 93 -12.15 11.18 13.48
CA GLN A 93 -11.74 11.80 12.21
C GLN A 93 -10.23 11.82 12.00
N THR A 94 -9.43 11.82 13.07
CA THR A 94 -7.95 11.86 12.99
C THR A 94 -7.30 10.50 13.27
N ALA A 95 -8.08 9.42 13.34
CA ALA A 95 -7.62 8.09 13.75
C ALA A 95 -6.44 7.55 12.94
N ASN A 96 -6.29 7.99 11.68
CA ASN A 96 -5.20 7.55 10.80
C ASN A 96 -3.91 8.39 10.94
N ILE A 97 -3.90 9.40 11.81
CA ILE A 97 -2.73 10.27 12.04
C ILE A 97 -1.87 9.68 13.16
N ASN A 98 -0.86 8.89 12.79
CA ASN A 98 0.04 8.22 13.72
C ASN A 98 1.49 8.73 13.68
N ALA A 99 1.81 9.60 12.72
CA ALA A 99 3.12 10.19 12.53
C ALA A 99 3.01 11.62 12.02
N THR A 100 4.10 12.39 12.14
CA THR A 100 4.20 13.69 11.48
C THR A 100 4.25 13.51 9.96
N GLY A 101 3.66 14.43 9.21
CA GLY A 101 3.58 14.30 7.75
C GLY A 101 2.45 15.10 7.13
N TYR A 102 2.31 15.00 5.82
CA TYR A 102 1.21 15.62 5.07
C TYR A 102 -0.03 14.73 5.09
N TYR A 103 -1.18 15.35 5.34
CA TYR A 103 -2.49 14.70 5.36
C TYR A 103 -3.50 15.53 4.56
N PHE A 104 -4.45 14.85 3.93
CA PHE A 104 -5.62 15.49 3.32
C PHE A 104 -6.90 15.04 4.03
N TYR A 105 -7.92 15.90 4.04
CA TYR A 105 -9.24 15.57 4.55
C TYR A 105 -10.06 14.85 3.48
N ASP A 106 -10.58 13.67 3.79
CA ASP A 106 -11.52 12.90 2.97
C ASP A 106 -12.91 13.05 3.58
N ALA A 107 -13.71 13.94 2.99
CA ALA A 107 -15.04 14.27 3.51
C ALA A 107 -16.03 13.11 3.34
N SER A 108 -15.85 12.27 2.31
CA SER A 108 -16.74 11.13 2.05
C SER A 108 -16.67 10.08 3.16
N ASN A 109 -15.49 9.92 3.76
CA ASN A 109 -15.24 8.98 4.85
C ASN A 109 -15.14 9.66 6.22
N ASP A 110 -15.27 10.99 6.27
CA ASP A 110 -15.07 11.83 7.45
C ASP A 110 -13.77 11.51 8.22
N VAL A 111 -12.65 11.42 7.49
CA VAL A 111 -11.34 11.09 8.08
C VAL A 111 -10.20 11.84 7.40
N TRP A 112 -9.12 12.06 8.15
CA TRP A 112 -7.83 12.49 7.62
C TRP A 112 -7.04 11.30 7.09
N LYS A 113 -6.43 11.44 5.91
CA LYS A 113 -5.62 10.40 5.25
C LYS A 113 -4.22 10.91 4.96
N SER A 114 -3.20 10.07 5.20
CA SER A 114 -1.80 10.41 4.91
C SER A 114 -1.59 10.54 3.41
N MET A 115 -0.85 11.59 2.99
CA MET A 115 -0.38 11.78 1.61
C MET A 115 0.97 11.12 1.35
N GLY A 116 1.75 10.87 2.41
CA GLY A 116 2.92 9.99 2.34
C GLY A 116 2.47 8.54 2.36
N GLY A 117 3.12 7.67 1.57
CA GLY A 117 2.91 6.23 1.63
C GLY A 117 2.92 5.78 3.09
N THR A 118 1.78 5.26 3.54
CA THR A 118 1.56 4.95 4.95
C THR A 118 2.64 3.97 5.42
N THR A 119 3.51 4.41 6.32
CA THR A 119 4.26 3.51 7.20
C THR A 119 3.38 2.91 8.30
N SER A 120 2.07 3.21 8.29
CA SER A 120 1.13 2.29 8.92
C SER A 120 1.16 1.01 8.10
N PRO A 121 1.58 -0.14 8.66
CA PRO A 121 1.43 -1.41 7.99
C PRO A 121 -0.07 -1.62 7.78
N ARG A 122 -0.58 -1.19 6.63
CA ARG A 122 -1.84 -1.72 6.12
C ARG A 122 -1.58 -3.21 6.05
N ALA A 123 -2.32 -3.96 6.87
CA ALA A 123 -2.38 -5.40 6.73
C ALA A 123 -2.49 -5.70 5.23
N PRO A 124 -1.68 -6.62 4.70
CA PRO A 124 -1.69 -6.81 3.27
C PRO A 124 -3.08 -7.22 2.83
N GLU A 125 -3.54 -6.52 1.80
CA GLU A 125 -4.80 -6.84 1.14
C GLU A 125 -4.55 -8.11 0.33
N ILE A 126 -5.16 -9.20 0.74
CA ILE A 126 -5.12 -10.47 0.00
C ILE A 126 -6.09 -10.30 -1.17
N ILE A 127 -5.59 -10.33 -2.41
CA ILE A 127 -6.45 -10.31 -3.62
C ILE A 127 -7.05 -11.71 -3.88
N GLY A 128 -7.50 -12.36 -2.81
CA GLY A 128 -8.03 -13.71 -2.81
C GLY A 128 -7.02 -14.80 -3.16
N TRP A 129 -7.49 -16.03 -3.05
CA TRP A 129 -6.80 -17.18 -3.63
C TRP A 129 -7.18 -17.29 -5.11
N LEU A 130 -6.37 -16.74 -6.02
CA LEU A 130 -6.60 -16.96 -7.44
C LEU A 130 -6.20 -18.39 -7.79
N GLY A 131 -7.18 -19.29 -7.86
CA GLY A 131 -7.04 -20.50 -8.66
C GLY A 131 -7.07 -20.11 -10.14
N LEU A 132 -6.38 -20.86 -11.00
CA LEU A 132 -6.59 -20.77 -12.46
C LEU A 132 -8.04 -21.11 -12.87
N TYR A 133 -8.83 -21.63 -11.94
CA TYR A 133 -10.30 -21.70 -11.99
C TYR A 133 -10.87 -20.83 -10.86
N ASN A 134 -11.54 -19.74 -11.27
CA ASN A 134 -12.09 -18.68 -10.44
C ASN A 134 -12.75 -19.15 -9.13
N ASP A 135 -12.21 -18.70 -7.99
CA ASP A 135 -12.99 -18.57 -6.76
C ASP A 135 -12.74 -17.19 -6.15
N ALA A 136 -13.60 -16.24 -6.54
CA ALA A 136 -13.47 -14.81 -6.24
C ALA A 136 -13.97 -14.42 -4.82
N SER A 137 -14.06 -15.36 -3.88
CA SER A 137 -14.82 -15.14 -2.63
C SER A 137 -14.04 -15.18 -1.31
N SER A 138 -12.74 -15.44 -1.31
CA SER A 138 -12.00 -15.68 -0.05
C SER A 138 -11.39 -14.40 0.56
N THR A 139 -11.94 -13.94 1.68
CA THR A 139 -11.37 -12.86 2.53
C THR A 139 -10.10 -13.29 3.30
N ALA A 140 -9.37 -12.31 3.85
CA ALA A 140 -8.03 -12.44 4.45
C ALA A 140 -7.84 -13.41 5.64
N ALA A 141 -8.86 -14.18 6.03
CA ALA A 141 -8.82 -15.15 7.12
C ALA A 141 -9.24 -16.58 6.69
N SER A 142 -9.51 -16.81 5.40
CA SER A 142 -9.96 -18.13 4.94
C SER A 142 -8.82 -19.13 4.94
N GLU A 143 -8.93 -20.17 5.77
CA GLU A 143 -8.08 -21.35 5.67
C GLU A 143 -8.38 -22.10 4.36
N ARG A 144 -7.35 -22.53 3.63
CA ARG A 144 -7.50 -23.29 2.39
C ARG A 144 -6.74 -24.60 2.45
N THR A 145 -7.43 -25.69 2.14
CA THR A 145 -6.82 -27.02 2.05
C THR A 145 -6.36 -27.28 0.61
N ILE A 146 -5.12 -27.73 0.45
CA ILE A 146 -4.50 -28.15 -0.81
C ILE A 146 -3.75 -29.46 -0.52
N GLY A 147 -4.28 -30.58 -1.04
CA GLY A 147 -3.79 -31.91 -0.67
C GLY A 147 -3.88 -32.15 0.84
N ASN A 148 -2.82 -32.72 1.42
CA ASN A 148 -2.68 -32.89 2.87
C ASN A 148 -2.25 -31.63 3.65
N LEU A 149 -2.13 -30.47 3.00
CA LEU A 149 -1.73 -29.22 3.64
C LEU A 149 -2.90 -28.24 3.75
N GLN A 150 -2.94 -27.48 4.84
CA GLN A 150 -3.84 -26.36 5.01
C GLN A 150 -3.03 -25.08 5.15
N PHE A 151 -3.49 -24.01 4.52
CA PHE A 151 -2.84 -22.72 4.46
C PHE A 151 -3.75 -21.63 5.02
N ARG A 152 -3.19 -20.62 5.66
CA ARG A 152 -3.93 -19.43 6.06
C ARG A 152 -3.02 -18.22 6.15
N TRP A 153 -3.63 -17.05 6.07
CA TRP A 153 -2.94 -15.81 6.40
C TRP A 153 -2.99 -15.53 7.90
N ASN A 154 -1.85 -15.16 8.50
CA ASN A 154 -1.80 -14.67 9.87
C ASN A 154 -1.92 -13.12 9.87
N PRO A 155 -3.07 -12.55 10.25
CA PRO A 155 -3.29 -11.11 10.20
C PRO A 155 -2.50 -10.35 11.27
N ASN A 156 -2.08 -11.01 12.35
CA ASN A 156 -1.34 -10.37 13.46
C ASN A 156 0.13 -10.17 13.12
N ASN A 157 0.71 -11.13 12.40
CA ASN A 157 2.15 -11.14 12.11
C ASN A 157 2.46 -10.93 10.62
N HIS A 158 1.44 -10.81 9.80
CA HIS A 158 1.50 -10.54 8.38
C HIS A 158 2.33 -11.54 7.54
N TYR A 159 2.06 -12.84 7.64
CA TYR A 159 2.65 -13.86 6.77
C TYR A 159 1.69 -15.04 6.51
N LEU A 160 2.02 -15.84 5.49
CA LEU A 160 1.34 -17.11 5.22
C LEU A 160 1.82 -18.21 6.19
N GLU A 161 0.88 -18.99 6.71
CA GLU A 161 1.11 -20.16 7.55
C GLU A 161 0.63 -21.43 6.86
N VAL A 162 1.24 -22.57 7.22
CA VAL A 162 0.90 -23.92 6.77
C VAL A 162 0.83 -24.89 7.94
N LYS A 163 0.00 -25.92 7.82
CA LYS A 163 0.00 -27.12 8.69
C LYS A 163 -0.44 -28.34 7.89
N THR A 164 -0.24 -29.53 8.44
CA THR A 164 -0.82 -30.77 7.93
C THR A 164 -2.27 -30.95 8.34
N VAL A 165 -3.05 -31.56 7.45
CA VAL A 165 -4.44 -31.99 7.69
C VAL A 165 -4.47 -33.40 8.28
N SER A 166 -3.61 -34.30 7.80
CA SER A 166 -3.40 -35.66 8.28
C SER A 166 -1.90 -35.95 8.46
N SER A 167 -1.54 -36.81 9.41
CA SER A 167 -0.17 -37.30 9.58
C SER A 167 0.12 -38.59 8.80
N THR A 168 -0.84 -39.08 8.02
CA THR A 168 -0.76 -40.41 7.37
C THR A 168 -0.21 -40.39 5.95
N ASN A 169 -0.16 -39.23 5.28
CA ASN A 169 0.32 -39.11 3.91
C ASN A 169 1.76 -38.58 3.88
N PHE A 170 2.58 -39.14 3.00
CA PHE A 170 3.91 -38.61 2.69
C PHE A 170 3.78 -37.51 1.64
N TYR A 171 4.41 -36.36 1.88
CA TYR A 171 4.50 -35.29 0.90
C TYR A 171 5.86 -34.61 1.04
N GLU A 172 6.41 -34.18 -0.09
CA GLU A 172 7.61 -33.39 -0.16
C GLU A 172 7.23 -31.96 -0.55
N ALA A 173 7.72 -30.98 0.21
CA ALA A 173 7.52 -29.57 -0.10
C ALA A 173 8.87 -28.95 -0.44
N THR A 174 8.96 -28.40 -1.64
CA THR A 174 10.12 -27.62 -2.09
C THR A 174 9.74 -26.15 -2.13
N MET A 175 10.55 -25.30 -1.52
CA MET A 175 10.40 -23.85 -1.60
C MET A 175 11.44 -23.29 -2.58
N LYS A 176 10.99 -22.46 -3.51
CA LYS A 176 11.80 -21.77 -4.49
C LYS A 176 11.65 -20.27 -4.25
N HIS A 177 12.75 -19.56 -4.04
CA HIS A 177 12.76 -18.14 -3.74
C HIS A 177 13.41 -17.36 -4.86
N TYR A 178 12.83 -16.22 -5.20
CA TYR A 178 13.47 -15.26 -6.07
C TYR A 178 13.77 -13.97 -5.29
N SER A 179 15.05 -13.60 -5.22
CA SER A 179 15.50 -12.33 -4.65
C SER A 179 16.15 -11.47 -5.74
N ASN A 180 15.83 -10.18 -5.75
CA ASN A 180 16.50 -9.22 -6.63
C ASN A 180 18.00 -9.06 -6.29
N THR A 181 18.39 -9.41 -5.05
CA THR A 181 19.77 -9.27 -4.55
C THR A 181 20.56 -10.56 -4.69
N ASP A 182 19.94 -11.72 -4.42
CA ASP A 182 20.66 -13.00 -4.36
C ASP A 182 20.26 -13.99 -5.47
N GLY A 183 19.39 -13.61 -6.39
CA GLY A 183 18.89 -14.49 -7.45
C GLY A 183 17.96 -15.61 -6.94
N PHE A 184 17.88 -16.69 -7.72
CA PHE A 184 17.04 -17.86 -7.44
C PHE A 184 17.68 -18.78 -6.39
N LYS A 185 16.99 -19.03 -5.28
CA LYS A 185 17.41 -19.99 -4.24
C LYS A 185 16.38 -21.10 -4.10
N THR A 186 16.79 -22.36 -4.22
CA THR A 186 15.93 -23.50 -3.93
C THR A 186 16.24 -24.04 -2.54
N TYR A 187 15.22 -24.12 -1.70
CA TYR A 187 15.25 -24.75 -0.39
C TYR A 187 14.41 -26.02 -0.48
N ILE A 188 15.08 -27.16 -0.47
CA ILE A 188 14.43 -28.47 -0.49
C ILE A 188 14.12 -28.84 0.96
N GLY A 189 12.84 -28.82 1.34
CA GLY A 189 12.39 -29.40 2.58
C GLY A 189 12.22 -30.91 2.38
N SER A 190 13.32 -31.66 2.35
CA SER A 190 13.23 -33.09 2.63
C SER A 190 13.05 -33.24 4.14
N LEU A 191 12.17 -34.15 4.56
CA LEU A 191 12.09 -34.64 5.93
C LEU A 191 13.42 -35.33 6.27
N THR A 192 14.48 -34.58 6.59
CA THR A 192 15.48 -34.96 7.61
C THR A 192 16.34 -33.78 8.09
N SER A 193 16.14 -33.46 9.35
CA SER A 193 16.81 -32.56 10.30
C SER A 193 17.06 -31.10 9.91
N SER A 194 16.38 -30.20 10.64
CA SER A 194 16.64 -28.77 10.93
C SER A 194 15.70 -27.71 10.30
N TYR A 195 15.02 -28.01 9.19
CA TYR A 195 13.95 -27.17 8.61
C TYR A 195 12.56 -27.87 8.58
N GLU A 196 12.51 -29.12 9.05
CA GLU A 196 11.49 -30.13 8.70
C GLU A 196 10.07 -29.96 9.23
N THR A 197 9.84 -29.10 10.23
CA THR A 197 8.55 -29.16 10.96
C THR A 197 7.47 -28.24 10.41
N GLN A 198 7.80 -27.31 9.50
CA GLN A 198 6.81 -26.37 8.96
C GLN A 198 5.69 -27.11 8.25
N TYR A 199 6.09 -28.00 7.32
CA TYR A 199 5.14 -28.71 6.49
C TYR A 199 4.61 -29.97 7.16
N SER A 200 5.19 -30.47 8.25
CA SER A 200 4.83 -31.72 8.95
C SER A 200 4.19 -31.58 10.32
N SER A 201 3.86 -30.35 10.71
CA SER A 201 3.17 -30.08 11.96
C SER A 201 1.67 -29.95 11.77
N THR A 202 0.89 -30.48 12.73
CA THR A 202 -0.55 -30.19 12.87
C THR A 202 -0.82 -28.80 13.46
N GLN A 203 0.22 -28.11 13.92
CA GLN A 203 0.16 -26.73 14.37
C GLN A 203 0.48 -25.80 13.21
N TRP A 204 -0.15 -24.62 13.20
CA TRP A 204 0.17 -23.59 12.23
C TRP A 204 1.64 -23.17 12.36
N LYS A 205 2.37 -23.33 11.26
CA LYS A 205 3.77 -22.92 11.14
C LYS A 205 3.90 -21.85 10.08
N PRO A 206 4.68 -20.81 10.36
CA PRO A 206 4.90 -19.74 9.40
C PRO A 206 5.77 -20.23 8.24
N ILE A 207 5.54 -19.68 7.05
CA ILE A 207 6.31 -19.98 5.85
C ILE A 207 7.36 -18.88 5.66
N TYR A 208 8.53 -19.04 6.30
CA TYR A 208 9.69 -18.17 6.14
C TYR A 208 11.02 -18.93 6.28
N THR A 209 12.13 -18.26 5.96
CA THR A 209 13.46 -18.84 5.72
C THR A 209 14.47 -18.77 6.86
N THR A 210 14.11 -18.26 8.04
CA THR A 210 15.06 -18.10 9.14
C THR A 210 15.26 -19.41 9.91
N SER A 211 16.53 -19.70 10.23
CA SER A 211 16.93 -20.72 11.19
C SER A 211 16.48 -20.29 12.59
N GLY A 212 15.21 -20.54 12.92
CA GLY A 212 14.63 -20.21 14.22
C GLY A 212 13.12 -20.09 14.14
N ASN A 213 12.42 -20.58 15.16
CA ASN A 213 10.96 -20.48 15.30
C ASN A 213 10.46 -19.03 15.48
N ASN A 214 11.26 -18.01 15.15
CA ASN A 214 10.89 -16.61 15.29
C ASN A 214 10.51 -16.00 13.95
N PRO A 215 9.32 -15.38 13.85
CA PRO A 215 8.93 -14.66 12.66
C PRO A 215 9.92 -13.54 12.35
N PRO A 216 10.27 -13.32 11.06
CA PRO A 216 11.12 -12.22 10.67
C PRO A 216 10.44 -10.90 11.08
N VAL A 217 11.17 -10.07 11.83
CA VAL A 217 10.72 -8.74 12.24
C VAL A 217 10.78 -7.85 11.00
N GLY A 218 9.70 -7.85 10.23
CA GLY A 218 9.66 -7.30 8.87
C GLY A 218 10.01 -8.35 7.82
N LEU A 219 9.12 -8.59 6.87
CA LEU A 219 9.43 -9.38 5.69
C LEU A 219 10.46 -8.62 4.86
N ASN A 220 11.67 -9.17 4.72
CA ASN A 220 12.67 -8.62 3.81
C ASN A 220 12.10 -8.57 2.38
N SER A 221 12.63 -7.65 1.56
CA SER A 221 12.20 -7.27 0.20
C SER A 221 12.20 -8.40 -0.84
N TYR A 222 11.46 -9.48 -0.58
CA TYR A 222 11.26 -10.58 -1.48
C TYR A 222 9.98 -10.33 -2.26
N ASN A 223 10.12 -10.08 -3.56
CA ASN A 223 8.97 -9.76 -4.41
C ASN A 223 8.16 -11.03 -4.76
N GLU A 224 8.77 -12.22 -4.69
CA GLU A 224 8.13 -13.47 -5.11
C GLU A 224 8.68 -14.71 -4.38
N ILE A 225 7.78 -15.51 -3.82
CA ILE A 225 8.01 -16.78 -3.12
C ILE A 225 7.22 -17.86 -3.86
N HIS A 226 7.90 -18.85 -4.44
CA HIS A 226 7.27 -20.02 -5.05
C HIS A 226 7.37 -21.20 -4.09
N ILE A 227 6.27 -21.91 -3.90
CA ILE A 227 6.14 -23.09 -3.06
C ILE A 227 5.60 -24.19 -3.96
N GLU A 228 6.35 -25.27 -4.10
CA GLU A 228 5.98 -26.42 -4.92
C GLU A 228 5.83 -27.64 -4.01
N ILE A 229 4.62 -28.19 -3.97
CA ILE A 229 4.21 -29.29 -3.13
C ILE A 229 4.01 -30.51 -4.01
N TYR A 230 4.63 -31.60 -3.62
CA TYR A 230 4.48 -32.92 -4.22
C TYR A 230 3.86 -33.84 -3.18
N GLU A 231 2.60 -34.24 -3.39
CA GLU A 231 1.97 -35.25 -2.54
C GLU A 231 2.16 -36.63 -3.16
N GLN A 232 2.71 -37.53 -2.35
CA GLN A 232 3.00 -38.91 -2.73
C GLN A 232 2.01 -39.83 -2.02
N ILE A 233 1.17 -40.52 -2.79
CA ILE A 233 0.10 -41.38 -2.22
C ILE A 233 0.62 -42.81 -1.93
N TYR A 234 1.87 -43.15 -2.32
CA TYR A 234 2.44 -44.50 -2.17
C TYR A 234 3.93 -44.52 -1.78
N GLU A 235 4.37 -45.58 -1.09
CA GLU A 235 5.78 -45.77 -0.70
C GLU A 235 6.64 -46.35 -1.85
N GLN A 236 7.67 -45.59 -2.24
CA GLN A 236 8.81 -45.88 -3.12
C GLN A 236 8.56 -46.39 -4.56
N GLY A 237 9.16 -45.71 -5.54
CA GLY A 237 9.11 -46.04 -6.97
C GLY A 237 9.53 -44.87 -7.86
N SER A 238 9.47 -45.04 -9.19
CA SER A 238 9.43 -43.91 -10.13
C SER A 238 7.98 -43.47 -10.29
N PHE A 239 7.71 -42.17 -10.32
CA PHE A 239 6.36 -41.62 -10.32
C PHE A 239 6.18 -40.62 -11.46
N ASN A 240 4.93 -40.49 -11.95
CA ASN A 240 4.52 -39.43 -12.88
C ASN A 240 3.57 -38.46 -12.17
N ILE A 241 3.54 -37.20 -12.64
CA ILE A 241 2.54 -36.22 -12.23
C ILE A 241 1.20 -36.63 -12.83
N SER A 242 0.23 -36.92 -11.97
CA SER A 242 -1.12 -37.36 -12.35
C SER A 242 -2.15 -36.22 -12.30
N GLU A 243 -1.97 -35.29 -11.36
CA GLU A 243 -2.77 -34.08 -11.24
C GLU A 243 -1.87 -32.88 -10.92
N HIS A 244 -2.24 -31.71 -11.46
CA HIS A 244 -1.51 -30.45 -11.30
C HIS A 244 -2.49 -29.30 -11.01
N ALA A 245 -2.24 -28.54 -9.96
CA ALA A 245 -2.97 -27.33 -9.64
C ALA A 245 -2.03 -26.22 -9.16
N THR A 246 -2.19 -25.01 -9.70
CA THR A 246 -1.46 -23.83 -9.25
C THR A 246 -2.42 -22.83 -8.61
N TYR A 247 -2.04 -22.35 -7.44
CA TYR A 247 -2.74 -21.34 -6.67
C TYR A 247 -1.80 -20.15 -6.48
N SER A 248 -2.27 -18.94 -6.78
CA SER A 248 -1.52 -17.72 -6.48
C SER A 248 -2.19 -16.99 -5.32
N ILE A 249 -1.38 -16.60 -4.35
CA ILE A 249 -1.74 -15.73 -3.25
C ILE A 249 -0.89 -14.48 -3.41
N LYS A 250 -1.51 -13.38 -3.80
CA LYS A 250 -0.83 -12.08 -3.90
C LYS A 250 -1.13 -11.27 -2.67
N THR A 251 -0.09 -10.76 -2.03
CA THR A 251 -0.19 -9.91 -0.86
C THR A 251 0.52 -8.58 -1.15
N PHE A 252 -0.13 -7.47 -0.81
CA PHE A 252 0.43 -6.14 -0.99
C PHE A 252 0.87 -5.59 0.35
N LEU A 253 2.17 -5.51 0.60
CA LEU A 253 2.70 -4.80 1.75
C LEU A 253 2.75 -3.30 1.43
N ASN A 254 2.11 -2.48 2.27
CA ASN A 254 2.10 -1.01 2.19
C ASN A 254 1.52 -0.43 0.89
N GLY A 255 0.76 -1.21 0.11
CA GLY A 255 0.19 -0.76 -1.17
C GLY A 255 1.19 -0.52 -2.32
N TYR A 256 2.49 -0.76 -2.09
CA TYR A 256 3.55 -0.53 -3.06
C TYR A 256 4.51 -1.71 -3.26
N SER A 257 4.63 -2.61 -2.28
CA SER A 257 5.45 -3.84 -2.39
C SER A 257 4.56 -5.07 -2.53
N GLU A 258 4.74 -5.84 -3.59
CA GLU A 258 4.05 -7.12 -3.81
C GLU A 258 4.90 -8.25 -3.23
N ILE A 259 4.30 -9.08 -2.38
CA ILE A 259 4.82 -10.40 -2.05
C ILE A 259 3.83 -11.40 -2.65
N SER A 260 4.26 -12.11 -3.68
CA SER A 260 3.47 -13.17 -4.30
C SER A 260 3.91 -14.52 -3.76
N TYR A 261 2.99 -15.27 -3.16
CA TYR A 261 3.15 -16.69 -2.88
C TYR A 261 2.49 -17.48 -4.01
N ILE A 262 3.24 -18.30 -4.73
CA ILE A 262 2.69 -19.24 -5.70
C ILE A 262 2.77 -20.63 -5.11
N VAL A 263 1.64 -21.27 -4.87
CA VAL A 263 1.55 -22.64 -4.37
C VAL A 263 1.17 -23.57 -5.52
N THR A 264 2.11 -24.40 -5.95
CA THR A 264 1.89 -25.43 -6.95
C THR A 264 1.73 -26.77 -6.25
N TYR A 265 0.71 -27.53 -6.61
CA TYR A 265 0.42 -28.86 -6.09
C TYR A 265 0.47 -29.89 -7.21
N ASN A 266 1.22 -30.95 -6.98
CA ASN A 266 1.38 -32.09 -7.88
C ASN A 266 1.04 -33.39 -7.14
N ILE A 267 0.15 -34.22 -7.71
CA ILE A 267 -0.08 -35.59 -7.22
C ILE A 267 0.83 -36.55 -7.97
N LEU A 268 1.64 -37.29 -7.23
CA LEU A 268 2.51 -38.33 -7.76
C LEU A 268 1.85 -39.72 -7.64
N MET A 269 1.65 -40.38 -8.78
CA MET A 269 1.18 -41.77 -8.88
C MET A 269 2.26 -42.64 -9.58
N PRO A 270 2.36 -43.93 -9.24
CA PRO A 270 3.35 -44.84 -9.84
C PRO A 270 3.17 -45.00 -11.36
#